data_AF-A0A948W0F4-F1
#
_entry.id   AF-A0A948W0F4-F1
#
_cell.length_a   1.000
_cell.length_b   1.000
_cell.length_c   1.000
_cell.angle_alpha   90.00
_cell.angle_beta   90.00
_cell.angle_gamma   90.00
#
_symmetry.space_group_name_H-M   'P 1'
#
loop_
_entity.id
_entity.type
_entity.pdbx_description
1 polymer ?
#
loop_
_entity_poly.entity_id
_entity_poly.type
_entity_poly.pdbx_seq_one_letter_code
_entity_poly.pdbx_strand_id
1 'polypeptide(L)' 'MRWSWELTDEQRGGLSTRQFVRFHLLRLQLGDDLTQFTYGGMPRRIASVDEVLALKPELRAPANDAPASA' A
#
# COMPACT_ATOMS: atom_id res chain seq x y z
N MET A 1 -7.22 -4.66 8.15
CA MET A 1 -6.08 -5.46 8.65
C MET A 1 -5.68 -5.00 10.03
N ARG A 2 -6.05 -5.74 11.09
CA ARG A 2 -5.95 -5.28 12.49
C ARG A 2 -4.50 -5.17 13.01
N TRP A 3 -3.58 -5.98 12.50
CA TRP A 3 -2.16 -5.94 12.88
C TRP A 3 -1.53 -4.55 12.70
N SER A 4 -1.89 -3.84 11.64
CA SER A 4 -1.40 -2.47 11.39
C SER A 4 -1.90 -1.41 12.38
N TRP A 5 -2.91 -1.73 13.20
CA TRP A 5 -3.45 -0.84 14.25
C TRP A 5 -2.62 -0.93 15.53
N GLU A 6 -2.02 -2.09 15.77
CA GLU A 6 -1.10 -2.31 16.91
C GLU A 6 0.27 -1.64 16.69
N LEU A 7 0.54 -1.16 15.47
CA LEU A 7 1.79 -0.48 15.16
C LEU A 7 1.80 0.95 15.71
N THR A 8 2.97 1.41 16.16
CA THR A 8 3.22 2.82 16.46
C THR A 8 3.37 3.63 15.17
N ASP A 9 3.29 4.95 15.27
CA ASP A 9 3.51 5.84 14.11
C ASP A 9 4.93 5.72 13.54
N GLU A 10 5.93 5.51 14.41
CA GLU A 10 7.31 5.21 14.01
C GLU A 10 7.41 3.88 13.25
N GLN A 11 6.75 2.82 13.74
CA GLN A 11 6.72 1.53 13.04
C GLN A 11 5.99 1.62 11.69
N ARG A 12 5.05 2.55 11.56
CA ARG A 12 4.39 2.87 10.28
C ARG A 12 5.19 3.83 9.41
N GLY A 13 6.32 4.34 9.89
CA GLY A 13 7.14 5.31 9.16
C GLY A 13 6.40 6.61 8.85
N GLY A 14 5.53 7.05 9.77
CA GLY A 14 4.70 8.26 9.62
C GLY A 14 3.46 8.09 8.74
N LEU A 15 3.19 6.88 8.24
CA LEU A 15 1.98 6.59 7.45
C LEU A 15 0.78 6.32 8.37
N SER A 16 -0.39 6.78 7.95
CA SER A 16 -1.64 6.28 8.53
C SER A 16 -1.78 4.79 8.27
N THR A 17 -2.57 4.09 9.08
CA THR A 17 -2.82 2.66 8.86
C THR A 17 -3.25 2.31 7.42
N ARG A 18 -4.12 3.12 6.81
CA ARG A 18 -4.62 2.85 5.45
C ARG A 18 -3.53 3.03 4.40
N GLN A 19 -2.70 4.06 4.58
CA GLN A 19 -1.53 4.32 3.73
C GLN A 19 -0.48 3.22 3.90
N PHE A 20 -0.23 2.78 5.14
CA PHE A 20 0.70 1.69 5.44
C PHE A 20 0.29 0.38 4.76
N VAL A 21 -1.00 0.02 4.82
CA VAL A 21 -1.52 -1.15 4.11
C VAL A 21 -1.32 -1.01 2.60
N ARG A 22 -1.67 0.13 1.99
CA ARG A 22 -1.48 0.37 0.55
C ARG A 22 0.00 0.34 0.16
N PHE A 23 0.89 0.94 0.96
CA PHE A 23 2.34 0.92 0.77
C PHE A 23 2.86 -0.51 0.65
N HIS A 24 2.47 -1.39 1.56
CA HIS A 24 2.89 -2.79 1.50
C HIS A 24 2.26 -3.56 0.35
N LEU A 25 1.01 -3.28 -0.02
CA LEU A 25 0.38 -3.88 -1.20
C LEU A 25 1.09 -3.48 -2.51
N LEU A 26 1.47 -2.20 -2.65
CA LEU A 26 2.25 -1.72 -3.79
C LEU A 26 3.62 -2.40 -3.87
N ARG A 27 4.30 -2.59 -2.74
CA ARG A 27 5.57 -3.35 -2.69
C ARG A 27 5.43 -4.82 -3.12
N LEU A 28 4.25 -5.40 -2.91
CA LEU A 28 3.93 -6.77 -3.31
C LEU A 28 3.35 -6.84 -4.74
N GLN A 29 3.28 -5.72 -5.47
CA GLN A 29 2.64 -5.61 -6.78
C GLN A 29 1.15 -6.03 -6.79
N LEU A 30 0.51 -6.07 -5.61
CA LEU A 30 -0.93 -6.31 -5.41
C LEU A 30 -1.66 -5.00 -5.12
N GLY A 31 -0.98 -3.88 -5.37
CA GLY A 31 -1.39 -2.54 -5.00
C GLY A 31 -2.65 -2.11 -5.74
N ASP A 32 -2.83 -2.46 -7.00
CA ASP A 32 -3.91 -1.93 -7.84
C ASP A 32 -5.22 -2.71 -7.70
N ASP A 33 -5.14 -4.03 -7.48
CA ASP A 33 -6.30 -4.93 -7.42
C ASP A 33 -7.12 -4.78 -6.12
N LEU A 34 -6.44 -4.45 -5.02
CA LEU A 34 -7.06 -4.36 -3.69
C LEU A 34 -7.38 -2.91 -3.31
N THR A 35 -8.64 -2.52 -3.52
CA THR A 35 -9.14 -1.16 -3.22
C THR A 35 -9.91 -1.05 -1.90
N GLN A 36 -10.46 -2.17 -1.41
CA GLN A 36 -11.26 -2.23 -0.19
C GLN A 36 -11.13 -3.60 0.51
N PHE A 37 -11.48 -3.63 1.81
CA PHE A 37 -11.63 -4.87 2.57
C PHE A 37 -12.87 -4.79 3.48
N THR A 38 -13.52 -5.93 3.71
CA THR A 38 -14.68 -6.00 4.61
C THR A 38 -14.22 -6.21 6.06
N TYR A 39 -14.77 -5.42 6.98
CA TYR A 39 -14.52 -5.55 8.42
C TYR A 39 -15.79 -5.31 9.22
N GLY A 40 -16.15 -6.24 10.12
CA GLY A 40 -17.39 -6.14 10.91
C GLY A 40 -18.65 -6.03 10.04
N GLY A 41 -18.64 -6.69 8.87
CA GLY A 41 -19.73 -6.59 7.87
C GLY A 41 -19.74 -5.29 7.05
N MET A 42 -18.84 -4.34 7.32
CA MET A 42 -18.79 -3.05 6.61
C MET A 42 -17.58 -2.98 5.68
N PRO A 43 -17.75 -2.57 4.40
CA PRO A 43 -16.62 -2.32 3.51
C PRO A 43 -15.83 -1.10 3.99
N ARG A 44 -14.51 -1.25 4.07
CA ARG A 44 -13.56 -0.20 4.43
C ARG A 44 -12.64 0.04 3.24
N ARG A 45 -12.52 1.30 2.81
CA ARG A 45 -11.59 1.71 1.76
C ARG A 45 -10.15 1.68 2.26
N ILE A 46 -9.26 1.22 1.39
CA ILE A 46 -7.81 1.38 1.53
C ILE A 46 -7.44 2.77 0.98
N ALA A 47 -6.31 3.36 1.41
CA ALA A 47 -5.80 4.61 0.85
C ALA A 47 -5.62 4.47 -0.67
N SER A 48 -5.71 5.56 -1.45
CA SER A 48 -5.49 5.47 -2.89
C SER A 48 -4.02 5.25 -3.22
N VAL A 49 -3.75 4.81 -4.45
CA VAL A 49 -2.37 4.68 -4.96
C VAL A 49 -1.71 6.07 -4.98
N ASP A 50 -2.39 7.07 -5.51
CA ASP A 50 -1.87 8.44 -5.62
C ASP A 50 -1.50 9.05 -4.26
N GLU A 51 -2.31 8.81 -3.24
CA GLU A 51 -2.06 9.29 -1.87
C GLU A 51 -0.75 8.71 -1.32
N VAL A 52 -0.48 7.42 -1.57
CA VAL A 52 0.76 6.78 -1.13
C VAL A 52 1.93 7.17 -2.00
N LEU A 53 1.78 7.27 -3.32
CA LEU A 53 2.84 7.70 -4.22
C LEU A 53 3.26 9.16 -4.00
N ALA A 54 2.36 10.02 -3.54
CA ALA A 54 2.70 11.38 -3.14
C ALA A 54 3.64 11.43 -1.92
N LEU A 55 3.53 10.44 -1.01
CA LEU A 55 4.35 10.33 0.20
C LEU A 55 5.60 9.46 -0.01
N LYS A 56 5.52 8.49 -0.92
CA LYS A 56 6.51 7.45 -1.19
C LYS A 56 6.70 7.28 -2.70
N PRO A 57 7.24 8.30 -3.39
CA PRO A 57 7.40 8.28 -4.85
C PRO A 57 8.33 7.16 -5.33
N GLU A 58 9.21 6.64 -4.47
CA GLU A 58 10.09 5.50 -4.75
C GLU A 58 9.35 4.19 -5.04
N LEU A 59 8.07 4.09 -4.66
CA LEU A 59 7.22 2.94 -4.99
C LEU A 59 6.66 2.97 -6.40
N ARG A 60 6.84 4.07 -7.13
CA ARG A 60 6.50 4.12 -8.55
C ARG A 60 7.36 3.05 -9.21
N ALA A 61 6.73 1.99 -9.70
CA ALA A 61 7.45 0.89 -10.32
C ALA A 61 8.44 1.47 -11.34
N PRO A 62 9.70 0.97 -11.41
CA PRO A 62 10.45 1.18 -12.64
C PRO A 62 9.56 0.62 -13.75
N ALA A 63 9.32 1.42 -14.80
CA ALA A 63 8.67 0.93 -15.99
C ALA A 63 9.27 -0.44 -16.32
N ASN A 64 8.43 -1.43 -16.52
CA ASN A 64 8.87 -2.78 -16.82
C ASN A 64 9.54 -2.79 -18.21
N ASP A 65 10.77 -2.28 -18.27
CA ASP A 65 11.71 -2.25 -19.38
C ASP A 65 12.99 -2.96 -18.90
N ALA A 66 12.84 -4.22 -18.45
CA ALA A 66 13.95 -5.15 -18.46
C ALA A 66 13.73 -6.09 -19.64
N PRO A 67 14.54 -6.03 -20.72
CA PRO A 67 14.48 -7.07 -21.74
C PRO A 67 14.87 -8.39 -21.08
N ALA A 68 14.11 -9.44 -21.41
CA ALA A 68 14.53 -10.81 -21.16
C ALA A 68 15.86 -11.04 -21.91
N SER A 69 16.97 -10.97 -21.17
CA SER A 69 18.29 -11.37 -21.66
C SER A 69 18.77 -12.56 -20.84
N ALA A 70 18.54 -13.75 -21.38
CA ALA A 70 19.41 -14.93 -21.23
C ALA A 70 19.13 -15.87 -22.41
#